data_AF-C4VBM4-F1
#
_entry.id   AF-C4VBM4-F1
#
_cell.length_a   1.000
_cell.length_b   1.000
_cell.length_c   1.000
_cell.angle_alpha   90.00
_cell.angle_beta   90.00
_cell.angle_gamma   90.00
#
_symmetry.space_group_name_H-M   'P 1'
#
loop_
_entity.id
_entity.type
_entity.pdbx_description
1 polymer ?
#
loop_
_entity_poly.entity_id
_entity_poly.type
_entity_poly.pdbx_seq_one_letter_code
_entity_poly.pdbx_strand_id
1 'polypeptide(L)'
;MKKQDKTQKPEKLTPEQIWKNASMILGSKKENTNGKNSRPVDFSDINSRLNDISTKRVEEFNTRFNDLQKSKEYFFETELKNSLFHIPDFSALEPVKATKICEVPAYFPKLPLNIFDSPDVYKNLEIDTLFFIFYKNPNTVHQYHAATQLKLCSWRFHTKYLTWFQRLEEPKLITTDYERGDFLFFDYDETWSYMKKTDFTFEYKYLECTEL
;
A
#
# COMPACT_ATOMS: atom_id res chain seq x y z
N MET A 1 -0.55 8.49 -65.99
CA MET A 1 -0.35 9.04 -64.64
C MET A 1 -0.79 8.00 -63.62
N LYS A 2 0.14 7.42 -62.86
CA LYS A 2 -0.13 6.39 -61.84
C LYS A 2 -0.72 7.07 -60.59
N LYS A 3 -1.85 6.58 -60.09
CA LYS A 3 -2.38 6.90 -58.75
C LYS A 3 -1.57 6.11 -57.72
N GLN A 4 -1.00 6.79 -56.73
CA GLN A 4 -0.34 6.16 -55.58
C GLN A 4 -1.38 5.92 -54.49
N ASP A 5 -1.63 4.65 -54.16
CA ASP A 5 -2.32 4.26 -52.94
C ASP A 5 -1.38 4.45 -51.74
N LYS A 6 -1.82 5.28 -50.78
CA LYS A 6 -1.18 5.39 -49.46
C LYS A 6 -1.76 4.32 -48.56
N THR A 7 -1.07 3.19 -48.43
CA THR A 7 -1.31 2.22 -47.36
C THR A 7 -0.91 2.83 -46.02
N GLN A 8 -1.90 3.27 -45.23
CA GLN A 8 -1.71 3.61 -43.82
C GLN A 8 -1.31 2.35 -43.05
N LYS A 9 -0.13 2.35 -42.41
CA LYS A 9 0.26 1.33 -41.45
C LYS A 9 -0.66 1.42 -40.22
N PRO A 10 -1.09 0.28 -39.63
CA PRO A 10 -1.87 0.30 -38.41
C PRO A 10 -1.05 0.93 -37.28
N GLU A 11 -1.67 1.87 -36.57
CA GLU A 11 -1.11 2.58 -35.43
C GLU A 11 -0.89 1.57 -34.29
N LYS A 12 0.38 1.30 -33.97
CA LYS A 12 0.75 0.34 -32.91
C LYS A 12 0.34 0.92 -31.57
N LEU A 13 -0.54 0.22 -30.85
CA LEU A 13 -1.00 0.64 -29.53
C LEU A 13 0.15 0.51 -28.53
N THR A 14 0.24 1.42 -27.57
CA THR A 14 1.26 1.32 -26.53
C THR A 14 0.96 0.12 -25.60
N PRO A 15 1.97 -0.50 -24.98
CA PRO A 15 1.75 -1.61 -24.05
C PRO A 15 0.73 -1.31 -22.93
N GLU A 16 0.69 -0.04 -22.49
CA GLU A 16 -0.27 0.47 -21.52
C GLU A 16 -1.71 0.47 -22.08
N GLN A 17 -1.90 0.88 -23.34
CA GLN A 17 -3.21 0.89 -24.01
C GLN A 17 -3.76 -0.52 -24.21
N ILE A 18 -2.89 -1.47 -24.59
CA ILE A 18 -3.30 -2.88 -24.77
C ILE A 18 -3.77 -3.45 -23.42
N TRP A 19 -3.12 -3.07 -22.31
CA TRP A 19 -3.57 -3.45 -20.97
C TRP A 19 -4.88 -2.80 -20.56
N LYS A 20 -5.06 -1.49 -20.84
CA LYS A 20 -6.33 -0.80 -20.57
C LYS A 20 -7.48 -1.42 -21.36
N ASN A 21 -7.25 -1.78 -22.62
CA ASN A 21 -8.26 -2.40 -23.47
C ASN A 21 -8.66 -3.80 -22.95
N ALA A 22 -7.69 -4.63 -22.56
CA ALA A 22 -7.96 -5.92 -21.94
C ALA A 22 -8.70 -5.77 -20.60
N SER A 23 -8.32 -4.79 -19.77
CA SER A 23 -8.97 -4.51 -18.49
C SER A 23 -10.37 -3.94 -18.63
N MET A 24 -10.64 -3.10 -19.65
CA MET A 24 -11.97 -2.53 -19.91
C MET A 24 -12.97 -3.60 -20.33
N ILE A 25 -12.55 -4.60 -21.09
CA ILE A 25 -13.39 -5.75 -21.44
C ILE A 25 -13.87 -6.48 -20.16
N LEU A 26 -13.04 -6.53 -19.12
CA LEU A 26 -13.35 -7.15 -17.83
C LEU A 26 -14.14 -6.22 -16.88
N GLY A 27 -14.00 -4.90 -17.01
CA GLY A 27 -14.52 -3.88 -16.08
C GLY A 27 -15.93 -3.36 -16.35
N SER A 28 -16.64 -3.85 -17.38
CA SER A 28 -17.96 -3.36 -17.83
C SER A 28 -19.11 -3.47 -16.82
N LYS A 29 -18.83 -3.80 -15.56
CA LYS A 29 -19.83 -3.94 -14.50
C LYS A 29 -19.39 -3.20 -13.22
N LYS A 30 -19.36 -1.88 -13.26
CA LYS A 30 -19.31 -1.06 -12.05
C LYS A 30 -20.33 0.07 -12.09
N GLU A 31 -21.18 0.07 -11.07
CA GLU A 31 -22.13 1.12 -10.76
C GLU A 31 -21.42 2.38 -10.26
N ASN A 32 -22.03 3.51 -10.59
CA ASN A 32 -21.55 4.86 -10.36
C ASN A 32 -21.76 5.24 -8.88
N THR A 33 -20.70 5.43 -8.09
CA THR A 33 -20.81 5.97 -6.72
C THR A 33 -20.11 7.32 -6.60
N ASN A 34 -20.93 8.37 -6.60
CA ASN A 34 -20.52 9.75 -6.37
C ASN A 34 -19.90 9.92 -4.97
N GLY A 35 -18.85 10.74 -4.89
CA GLY A 35 -18.08 11.05 -3.68
C GLY A 35 -18.94 11.57 -2.53
N LYS A 36 -18.79 10.95 -1.36
CA LYS A 36 -19.40 11.40 -0.11
C LYS A 36 -18.43 12.35 0.60
N ASN A 37 -18.77 13.63 0.64
CA ASN A 37 -18.18 14.57 1.60
C ASN A 37 -18.50 14.05 3.02
N SER A 38 -17.49 13.60 3.77
CA SER A 38 -17.67 13.12 5.13
C SER A 38 -18.05 14.29 6.04
N ARG A 39 -19.25 14.26 6.61
CA ARG A 39 -19.62 15.18 7.69
C ARG A 39 -18.65 14.96 8.87
N PRO A 40 -18.20 16.03 9.56
CA PRO A 40 -17.38 15.88 10.75
C PRO A 40 -18.13 15.02 11.78
N VAL A 41 -17.43 14.06 12.37
CA VAL A 41 -17.98 13.16 13.39
C VAL A 41 -18.25 13.98 14.65
N ASP A 42 -19.49 13.93 15.14
CA ASP A 42 -19.86 14.60 16.39
C ASP A 42 -19.48 13.73 17.60
N PHE A 43 -18.67 14.29 18.50
CA PHE A 43 -18.19 13.65 19.72
C PHE A 43 -18.83 14.24 20.99
N SER A 44 -19.86 15.08 20.86
CA SER A 44 -20.53 15.75 21.98
C SER A 44 -21.03 14.77 23.06
N ASP A 45 -21.66 13.67 22.65
CA ASP A 45 -22.13 12.60 23.56
C ASP A 45 -20.97 11.95 24.34
N ILE A 46 -19.84 11.67 23.67
CA ILE A 46 -18.67 11.07 24.32
C ILE A 46 -18.08 12.05 25.35
N ASN A 47 -17.94 13.32 24.98
CA ASN A 47 -17.42 14.35 25.88
C ASN A 47 -18.32 14.53 27.12
N SER A 48 -19.64 14.50 26.95
CA SER A 48 -20.59 14.56 28.08
C SER A 48 -20.41 13.37 29.01
N ARG A 49 -20.35 12.14 28.46
CA ARG A 49 -20.19 10.93 29.27
C ARG A 49 -18.86 10.87 30.01
N LEU A 50 -17.77 11.31 29.37
CA LEU A 50 -16.46 11.37 30.01
C LEU A 50 -16.47 12.34 31.20
N ASN A 51 -17.11 13.50 31.04
CA ASN A 51 -17.28 14.45 32.13
C ASN A 51 -18.11 13.86 33.27
N ASP A 52 -19.23 13.21 32.97
CA ASP A 52 -20.09 12.57 33.98
C ASP A 52 -19.38 11.44 34.74
N ILE A 53 -18.52 10.68 34.06
CA ILE A 53 -17.71 9.62 34.70
C ILE A 53 -16.64 10.26 35.59
N SER A 54 -15.98 11.32 35.11
CA SER A 54 -14.95 12.01 35.88
C SER A 54 -15.52 12.67 37.13
N THR A 55 -16.69 13.31 37.04
CA THR A 55 -17.35 13.94 38.21
C THR A 55 -17.73 12.90 39.25
N LYS A 56 -18.36 11.78 38.84
CA LYS A 56 -18.69 10.67 39.75
C LYS A 56 -17.46 10.09 40.45
N ARG A 57 -16.37 9.86 39.71
CA ARG A 57 -15.13 9.31 40.28
C ARG A 57 -14.47 10.28 41.27
N VAL A 58 -14.49 11.58 40.97
CA VAL A 58 -14.03 12.62 41.91
C VAL A 58 -14.88 12.63 43.18
N GLU A 59 -16.20 12.50 43.05
CA GLU A 59 -17.14 12.45 44.18
C GLU A 59 -16.94 11.20 45.05
N GLU A 60 -16.70 10.04 44.45
CA GLU A 60 -16.37 8.79 45.16
C GLU A 60 -15.01 8.88 45.85
N PHE A 61 -14.05 9.58 45.23
CA PHE A 61 -12.70 9.76 45.74
C PHE A 61 -12.60 10.81 46.87
N ASN A 62 -13.63 11.64 47.04
CA ASN A 62 -13.70 12.81 47.92
C ASN A 62 -13.64 12.53 49.44
N THR A 63 -13.19 11.35 49.85
CA THR A 63 -13.17 10.88 51.24
C THR A 63 -11.93 11.31 52.04
N ARG A 64 -10.93 11.95 51.41
CA ARG A 64 -9.63 12.27 52.05
C ARG A 64 -9.39 13.72 52.44
N PHE A 65 -10.10 14.69 51.86
CA PHE A 65 -9.84 16.12 52.09
C PHE A 65 -11.14 16.89 52.32
N ASN A 66 -11.10 17.88 53.22
CA ASN A 66 -12.24 18.79 53.47
C ASN A 66 -12.38 19.88 52.39
N ASP A 67 -11.41 19.98 51.47
CA ASP A 67 -11.37 20.96 50.37
C ASP A 67 -11.60 20.24 49.02
N LEU A 68 -12.71 20.56 48.38
CA LEU A 68 -13.16 19.96 47.12
C LEU A 68 -12.18 20.22 45.97
N GLN A 69 -11.53 21.38 45.97
CA GLN A 69 -10.62 21.75 44.87
C GLN A 69 -9.32 20.95 44.96
N LYS A 70 -8.74 20.83 46.16
CA LYS A 70 -7.55 20.00 46.39
C LYS A 70 -7.82 18.52 46.18
N SER A 71 -9.00 18.04 46.53
CA SER A 71 -9.41 16.65 46.30
C SER A 71 -9.49 16.32 44.80
N LYS A 72 -10.05 17.23 44.00
CA LYS A 72 -10.06 17.15 42.54
C LYS A 72 -8.64 17.07 41.97
N GLU A 73 -7.77 17.98 42.38
CA GLU A 73 -6.38 18.03 41.92
C GLU A 73 -5.63 16.72 42.26
N TYR A 74 -5.77 16.23 43.48
CA TYR A 74 -5.14 14.98 43.93
C TYR A 74 -5.68 13.75 43.18
N PHE A 75 -6.99 13.71 42.88
CA PHE A 75 -7.59 12.65 42.07
C PHE A 75 -6.94 12.59 40.69
N PHE A 76 -6.88 13.72 39.97
CA PHE A 76 -6.29 13.76 38.63
C PHE A 76 -4.79 13.45 38.64
N GLU A 77 -4.05 13.90 39.66
CA GLU A 77 -2.63 13.55 39.82
C GLU A 77 -2.45 12.05 40.02
N THR A 78 -3.32 11.41 40.81
CA THR A 78 -3.30 9.96 41.05
C THR A 78 -3.63 9.19 39.78
N GLU A 79 -4.68 9.58 39.06
CA GLU A 79 -5.06 8.93 37.79
C GLU A 79 -3.98 9.12 36.71
N LEU A 80 -3.32 10.27 36.65
CA LEU A 80 -2.20 10.49 35.72
C LEU A 80 -1.01 9.60 36.05
N LYS A 81 -0.69 9.42 37.34
CA LYS A 81 0.34 8.48 37.81
C LYS A 81 -0.02 7.04 37.46
N ASN A 82 -1.28 6.64 37.66
CA ASN A 82 -1.78 5.33 37.26
C ASN A 82 -1.64 5.12 35.74
N SER A 83 -2.01 6.12 34.94
CA SER A 83 -1.87 6.06 33.49
C SER A 83 -0.42 5.94 33.02
N LEU A 84 0.52 6.60 33.71
CA LEU A 84 1.95 6.49 33.42
C LEU A 84 2.49 5.08 33.73
N PHE A 85 2.00 4.45 34.79
CA PHE A 85 2.40 3.09 35.15
C PHE A 85 1.76 2.03 34.24
N HIS A 86 0.55 2.31 33.76
CA HIS A 86 -0.24 1.41 32.92
C HIS A 86 -0.33 1.87 31.46
N ILE A 87 0.77 2.39 30.90
CA ILE A 87 0.83 2.76 29.48
C ILE A 87 0.40 1.54 28.64
N PRO A 88 -0.58 1.68 27.75
CA PRO A 88 -0.98 0.57 26.90
C PRO A 88 0.18 0.17 26.00
N ASP A 89 0.59 -1.09 26.12
CA ASP A 89 1.62 -1.68 25.26
C ASP A 89 0.97 -2.16 23.97
N PHE A 90 1.21 -1.42 22.88
CA PHE A 90 0.77 -1.79 21.55
C PHE A 90 1.83 -2.56 20.77
N SER A 91 2.95 -2.95 21.39
CA SER A 91 4.01 -3.72 20.72
C SER A 91 3.48 -5.03 20.14
N ALA A 92 2.43 -5.61 20.72
CA ALA A 92 1.75 -6.80 20.20
C ALA A 92 0.96 -6.54 18.90
N LEU A 93 0.57 -5.29 18.63
CA LEU A 93 -0.09 -4.87 17.39
C LEU A 93 0.90 -4.42 16.32
N GLU A 94 2.14 -4.08 16.71
CA GLU A 94 3.17 -3.74 15.75
C GLU A 94 3.62 -5.02 15.02
N PRO A 95 3.71 -4.99 13.67
CA PRO A 95 4.27 -6.12 12.94
C PRO A 95 5.71 -6.34 13.42
N VAL A 96 6.01 -7.56 13.89
CA VAL A 96 7.33 -7.94 14.40
C VAL A 96 8.38 -7.73 13.31
N LYS A 97 9.01 -6.55 13.29
CA LYS A 97 10.20 -6.31 12.49
C LYS A 97 11.39 -6.77 13.32
N ALA A 98 11.93 -7.93 12.96
CA ALA A 98 13.23 -8.38 13.46
C ALA A 98 14.34 -7.46 12.92
N THR A 99 14.42 -6.23 13.43
CA THR A 99 15.57 -5.36 13.22
C THR A 99 16.69 -5.92 14.08
N LYS A 100 17.65 -6.58 13.44
CA LYS A 100 18.91 -6.92 14.12
C LYS A 100 19.52 -5.61 14.60
N ILE A 101 19.62 -5.43 15.91
CA ILE A 101 20.29 -4.29 16.51
C ILE A 101 21.77 -4.42 16.13
N CYS A 102 22.23 -3.53 15.26
CA CYS A 102 23.63 -3.39 14.88
C CYS A 102 24.11 -2.06 15.44
N GLU A 103 25.32 -2.02 16.00
CA GLU A 103 25.92 -0.77 16.44
C GLU A 103 26.32 0.06 15.22
N VAL A 104 25.52 1.08 14.93
CA VAL A 104 25.77 2.05 13.85
C VAL A 104 26.38 3.32 14.44
N PRO A 105 27.46 3.88 13.86
CA PRO A 105 28.04 5.15 14.31
C PRO A 105 27.02 6.29 14.39
N ALA A 106 27.24 7.23 15.32
CA ALA A 106 26.27 8.29 15.64
C ALA A 106 25.93 9.25 14.49
N TYR A 107 26.80 9.34 13.47
CA TYR A 107 26.59 10.17 12.30
C TYR A 107 25.68 9.54 11.23
N PHE A 108 25.37 8.23 11.33
CA PHE A 108 24.39 7.59 10.46
C PHE A 108 22.95 7.78 10.98
N PRO A 109 21.94 7.84 10.08
CA PRO A 109 20.55 7.88 10.48
C PRO A 109 20.15 6.66 11.33
N LYS A 110 19.57 6.91 12.50
CA LYS A 110 19.07 5.86 13.42
C LYS A 110 17.60 5.52 13.20
N LEU A 111 16.86 6.43 12.55
CA LEU A 111 15.44 6.30 12.27
C LEU A 111 15.24 6.25 10.75
N PRO A 112 14.22 5.51 10.27
CA PRO A 112 13.84 5.53 8.87
C PRO A 112 13.41 6.95 8.46
N LEU A 113 13.63 7.30 7.19
CA LEU A 113 13.24 8.60 6.66
C LEU A 113 11.74 8.59 6.35
N ASN A 114 10.98 9.52 6.93
CA ASN A 114 9.53 9.66 6.75
C ASN A 114 9.11 9.92 5.29
N ILE A 115 10.04 10.28 4.40
CA ILE A 115 9.74 10.50 2.98
C ILE A 115 9.22 9.23 2.30
N PHE A 116 9.61 8.05 2.78
CA PHE A 116 9.21 6.77 2.22
C PHE A 116 7.77 6.35 2.58
N ASP A 117 7.14 7.09 3.50
CA ASP A 117 5.71 6.92 3.80
C ASP A 117 4.82 7.60 2.75
N SER A 118 5.36 8.51 1.94
CA SER A 118 4.62 9.15 0.85
C SER A 118 4.71 8.33 -0.45
N PRO A 119 3.58 8.08 -1.15
CA PRO A 119 3.59 7.40 -2.45
C PRO A 119 4.35 8.15 -3.54
N ASP A 120 4.56 9.46 -3.39
CA ASP A 120 5.18 10.29 -4.44
C ASP A 120 6.65 9.97 -4.66
N VAL A 121 7.38 9.54 -3.63
CA VAL A 121 8.80 9.20 -3.74
C VAL A 121 9.00 8.01 -4.67
N TYR A 122 8.08 7.05 -4.66
CA TYR A 122 8.15 5.82 -5.45
C TYR A 122 8.12 6.07 -6.96
N LYS A 123 7.50 7.17 -7.40
CA LYS A 123 7.47 7.58 -8.82
C LYS A 123 8.86 7.87 -9.39
N ASN A 124 9.79 8.27 -8.52
CA ASN A 124 11.15 8.64 -8.90
C ASN A 124 12.16 7.51 -8.67
N LEU A 125 11.71 6.35 -8.15
CA LEU A 125 12.58 5.20 -7.93
C LEU A 125 12.75 4.39 -9.21
N GLU A 126 13.94 3.80 -9.36
CA GLU A 126 14.22 2.87 -10.45
C GLU A 126 13.42 1.56 -10.28
N ILE A 127 13.11 0.90 -11.39
CA ILE A 127 12.38 -0.37 -11.40
C ILE A 127 13.05 -1.43 -10.52
N ASP A 128 14.38 -1.50 -10.53
CA ASP A 128 15.15 -2.42 -9.67
C ASP A 128 14.90 -2.14 -8.18
N THR A 129 14.88 -0.87 -7.78
CA THR A 129 14.57 -0.47 -6.39
C THR A 129 13.12 -0.82 -6.03
N LEU A 130 12.18 -0.67 -6.96
CA LEU A 130 10.79 -1.06 -6.74
C LEU A 130 10.66 -2.58 -6.53
N PHE A 131 11.36 -3.40 -7.32
CA PHE A 131 11.43 -4.84 -7.07
C PHE A 131 12.08 -5.17 -5.74
N PHE A 132 13.19 -4.49 -5.40
CA PHE A 132 13.83 -4.63 -4.10
C PHE A 132 12.84 -4.44 -2.95
N ILE A 133 12.12 -3.31 -2.96
CA ILE A 133 11.11 -3.01 -1.93
C ILE A 133 10.00 -4.06 -1.94
N PHE A 134 9.52 -4.46 -3.11
CA PHE A 134 8.43 -5.43 -3.25
C PHE A 134 8.78 -6.79 -2.64
N TYR A 135 9.99 -7.30 -2.87
CA TYR A 135 10.41 -8.63 -2.42
C TYR A 135 11.05 -8.65 -1.03
N LYS A 136 11.71 -7.56 -0.60
CA LYS A 136 12.41 -7.50 0.69
C LYS A 136 11.57 -6.90 1.82
N ASN A 137 10.43 -6.28 1.52
CA ASN A 137 9.52 -5.71 2.53
C ASN A 137 8.08 -6.22 2.37
N PRO A 138 7.84 -7.55 2.37
CA PRO A 138 6.49 -8.09 2.20
C PRO A 138 5.56 -7.66 3.33
N ASN A 139 4.26 -7.54 3.03
CA ASN A 139 3.20 -7.16 3.97
C ASN A 139 3.41 -5.77 4.59
N THR A 140 3.95 -4.83 3.82
CA THR A 140 4.13 -3.44 4.25
C THR A 140 3.46 -2.47 3.26
N VAL A 141 3.16 -1.27 3.75
CA VAL A 141 2.69 -0.15 2.93
C VAL A 141 3.71 0.17 1.81
N HIS A 142 5.00 -0.06 2.07
CA HIS A 142 6.07 0.17 1.08
C HIS A 142 5.96 -0.80 -0.10
N GLN A 143 5.65 -2.08 0.15
CA GLN A 143 5.38 -3.05 -0.91
C GLN A 143 4.16 -2.64 -1.75
N TYR A 144 3.11 -2.11 -1.12
CA TYR A 144 1.93 -1.62 -1.83
C TYR A 144 2.27 -0.44 -2.76
N HIS A 145 3.05 0.53 -2.28
CA HIS A 145 3.48 1.66 -3.11
C HIS A 145 4.38 1.21 -4.26
N ALA A 146 5.32 0.29 -4.01
CA ALA A 146 6.17 -0.27 -5.05
C ALA A 146 5.35 -1.04 -6.11
N ALA A 147 4.41 -1.89 -5.69
CA ALA A 147 3.52 -2.62 -6.58
C ALA A 147 2.65 -1.68 -7.43
N THR A 148 2.12 -0.62 -6.82
CA THR A 148 1.35 0.42 -7.53
C THR A 148 2.19 1.07 -8.62
N GLN A 149 3.43 1.43 -8.31
CA GLN A 149 4.32 2.04 -9.29
C GLN A 149 4.73 1.05 -10.40
N LEU A 150 5.03 -0.20 -10.08
CA LEU A 150 5.32 -1.25 -11.08
C LEU A 150 4.15 -1.43 -12.06
N LYS A 151 2.91 -1.43 -11.56
CA LYS A 151 1.69 -1.50 -12.39
C LYS A 151 1.58 -0.32 -13.36
N LEU A 152 1.89 0.89 -12.90
CA LEU A 152 1.95 2.10 -13.73
C LEU A 152 3.05 2.01 -14.79
N CYS A 153 4.17 1.34 -14.48
CA CYS A 153 5.24 1.02 -15.43
C CYS A 153 4.93 -0.21 -16.32
N SER A 154 3.65 -0.59 -16.44
CA SER A 154 3.18 -1.72 -17.27
C SER A 154 3.69 -3.11 -16.88
N TRP A 155 4.09 -3.29 -15.62
CA TRP A 155 4.36 -4.62 -15.05
C TRP A 155 3.07 -5.24 -14.50
N ARG A 156 2.97 -6.57 -14.58
CA ARG A 156 1.85 -7.36 -14.04
C ARG A 156 2.35 -8.52 -13.21
N PHE A 157 1.82 -8.68 -12.00
CA PHE A 157 2.22 -9.76 -11.12
C PHE A 157 1.49 -11.07 -11.48
N HIS A 158 2.25 -12.16 -11.58
CA HIS A 158 1.75 -13.50 -11.85
C HIS A 158 1.70 -14.33 -10.57
N THR A 159 0.51 -14.57 -10.02
CA THR A 159 0.32 -15.14 -8.68
C THR A 159 0.85 -16.56 -8.50
N LYS A 160 0.95 -17.37 -9.57
CA LYS A 160 1.55 -18.72 -9.50
C LYS A 160 3.08 -18.72 -9.48
N TYR A 161 3.72 -17.77 -10.18
CA TYR A 161 5.18 -17.71 -10.27
C TYR A 161 5.78 -16.68 -9.31
N LEU A 162 4.91 -15.89 -8.66
CA LEU A 162 5.27 -14.83 -7.74
C LEU A 162 6.26 -13.82 -8.35
N THR A 163 6.16 -13.60 -9.66
CA THR A 163 7.01 -12.67 -10.39
C THR A 163 6.23 -11.72 -11.29
N TRP A 164 6.86 -10.60 -11.60
CA TRP A 164 6.35 -9.55 -12.45
C TRP A 164 6.74 -9.80 -13.90
N PHE A 165 5.77 -9.62 -14.80
CA PHE A 165 5.94 -9.71 -16.25
C PHE A 165 5.64 -8.37 -16.91
N GLN A 166 6.35 -8.10 -18.00
CA GLN A 166 6.11 -6.99 -18.91
C GLN A 166 6.09 -7.54 -20.34
N ARG A 167 5.20 -7.02 -21.18
CA ARG A 167 5.16 -7.39 -22.61
C ARG A 167 6.38 -6.80 -23.32
N LEU A 168 7.15 -7.63 -24.03
CA LEU A 168 8.28 -7.16 -24.83
C LEU A 168 7.79 -6.61 -26.19
N GLU A 169 6.79 -7.28 -26.76
CA GLU A 169 6.11 -6.91 -28.00
C GLU A 169 4.60 -7.13 -27.84
N GLU A 170 3.81 -6.72 -28.84
CA GLU A 170 2.38 -7.07 -28.85
C GLU A 170 2.22 -8.61 -28.82
N PRO A 171 1.32 -9.14 -27.96
CA PRO A 171 1.12 -10.58 -27.85
C PRO A 171 0.63 -11.16 -29.18
N LYS A 172 1.15 -12.33 -29.53
CA LYS A 172 0.81 -13.04 -30.77
C LYS A 172 -0.64 -13.54 -30.77
N LEU A 173 -1.17 -13.84 -29.58
CA LEU A 173 -2.54 -14.28 -29.38
C LEU A 173 -3.08 -13.70 -28.08
N ILE A 174 -4.30 -13.16 -28.13
CA ILE A 174 -5.06 -12.73 -26.95
C ILE A 174 -6.40 -13.44 -26.99
N THR A 175 -6.76 -14.08 -25.87
CA THR A 175 -8.07 -14.73 -25.68
C THR A 175 -8.74 -14.15 -24.44
N THR A 176 -9.93 -14.65 -24.07
CA THR A 176 -10.60 -14.28 -22.81
C THR A 176 -9.89 -14.83 -21.58
N ASP A 177 -9.10 -15.90 -21.73
CA ASP A 177 -8.58 -16.69 -20.61
C ASP A 177 -7.06 -16.54 -20.46
N TYR A 178 -6.36 -16.22 -21.54
CA TYR A 178 -4.91 -16.07 -21.58
C TYR A 178 -4.43 -15.19 -22.73
N GLU A 179 -3.18 -14.75 -22.63
CA GLU A 179 -2.41 -14.21 -23.75
C GLU A 179 -1.13 -15.00 -23.99
N ARG A 180 -0.66 -15.03 -25.23
CA ARG A 180 0.58 -15.71 -25.62
C ARG A 180 1.48 -14.78 -26.41
N GLY A 181 2.74 -14.67 -26.01
CA GLY A 181 3.68 -13.72 -26.59
C GLY A 181 5.07 -13.79 -25.99
N ASP A 182 5.89 -12.80 -26.32
CA ASP A 182 7.23 -12.65 -25.77
C ASP A 182 7.19 -11.65 -24.61
N PHE A 183 7.68 -12.08 -23.45
CA PHE A 183 7.66 -11.30 -22.20
C PHE A 183 9.06 -11.10 -21.64
N LEU A 184 9.21 -10.01 -20.89
CA LEU A 184 10.27 -9.81 -19.92
C LEU A 184 9.71 -10.17 -18.54
N PHE A 185 10.48 -10.89 -17.72
CA PHE A 185 10.15 -11.09 -16.31
C PHE A 185 11.36 -10.77 -15.43
N PHE A 186 11.10 -10.49 -14.16
CA PHE A 186 12.17 -10.23 -13.19
C PHE A 186 12.45 -11.50 -12.38
N ASP A 187 13.64 -12.07 -12.55
CA ASP A 187 14.07 -13.19 -11.74
C ASP A 187 14.61 -12.69 -10.40
N TYR A 188 13.75 -12.70 -9.38
CA TYR A 188 14.07 -12.19 -8.05
C TYR A 188 14.81 -13.20 -7.16
N ASP A 189 14.86 -14.48 -7.56
CA ASP A 189 15.30 -15.58 -6.70
C ASP A 189 16.72 -16.06 -7.05
N GLU A 190 17.01 -16.27 -8.33
CA GLU A 190 18.32 -16.80 -8.75
C GLU A 190 19.29 -15.70 -9.16
N THR A 191 18.91 -14.83 -10.10
CA THR A 191 19.85 -13.91 -10.76
C THR A 191 19.71 -12.44 -10.39
N TRP A 192 18.59 -12.03 -9.79
CA TRP A 192 18.23 -10.62 -9.56
C TRP A 192 18.31 -9.79 -10.86
N SER A 193 17.72 -10.30 -11.94
CA SER A 193 17.90 -9.70 -13.27
C SER A 193 16.67 -9.84 -14.18
N TYR A 194 16.67 -9.07 -15.27
CA TYR A 194 15.63 -9.14 -16.29
C TYR A 194 15.88 -10.32 -17.24
N MET A 195 14.87 -11.19 -17.38
CA MET A 195 14.96 -12.39 -18.20
C MET A 195 13.90 -12.37 -19.31
N LYS A 196 14.30 -12.71 -20.53
CA LYS A 196 13.37 -12.84 -21.66
C LYS A 196 12.76 -14.23 -21.70
N LYS A 197 11.44 -14.30 -21.82
CA LYS A 197 10.68 -15.53 -22.06
C LYS A 197 9.93 -15.42 -23.38
N THR A 198 10.34 -16.20 -24.37
CA THR A 198 9.67 -16.26 -25.68
C THR A 198 8.49 -17.21 -25.64
N ASP A 199 7.44 -16.87 -26.39
CA ASP A 199 6.28 -17.75 -26.60
C ASP A 199 5.63 -18.26 -25.31
N PHE A 200 5.59 -17.40 -24.29
CA PHE A 200 4.99 -17.68 -23.00
C PHE A 200 3.49 -17.45 -23.02
N THR A 201 2.75 -18.33 -22.35
CA THR A 201 1.30 -18.20 -22.13
C THR A 201 1.06 -17.63 -20.74
N PHE A 202 0.59 -16.39 -20.68
CA PHE A 202 0.14 -15.74 -19.46
C PHE A 202 -1.35 -16.04 -19.27
N GLU A 203 -1.70 -16.92 -18.34
CA GLU A 203 -3.10 -17.23 -18.01
C GLU A 203 -3.68 -16.17 -17.07
N TYR A 204 -4.81 -15.56 -17.42
CA TYR A 204 -5.41 -14.48 -16.63
C TYR A 204 -5.95 -14.92 -15.28
N LYS A 205 -6.19 -16.23 -15.07
CA LYS A 205 -6.48 -16.79 -13.74
C LYS A 205 -5.34 -16.56 -12.73
N TYR A 206 -4.12 -16.32 -13.22
CA TYR A 206 -2.95 -15.99 -12.40
C TYR A 206 -2.59 -14.50 -12.45
N LEU A 207 -3.38 -13.67 -13.15
CA LEU A 207 -3.24 -12.22 -13.05
C LEU A 207 -3.76 -11.78 -11.69
N GLU A 208 -3.00 -10.97 -10.97
CA GLU A 208 -3.49 -10.34 -9.74
C GLU A 208 -4.77 -9.53 -10.01
N CYS A 209 -5.75 -9.61 -9.09
CA CYS A 209 -6.99 -8.86 -9.23
C CYS A 209 -6.70 -7.36 -9.08
N THR A 210 -7.14 -6.55 -10.05
CA THR A 210 -6.87 -5.11 -10.14
C THR A 210 -7.63 -4.23 -9.14
N GLU A 211 -8.46 -4.79 -8.26
CA GLU A 211 -9.37 -4.02 -7.42
C GLU A 211 -9.09 -4.18 -5.92
N LEU A 212 -8.42 -3.18 -5.35
CA LEU A 212 -8.71 -2.63 -4.02
C LEU A 212 -9.09 -1.16 -4.20
#